data_AF-A0A3P1XSY2-F1
#
_entry.id   AF-A0A3P1XSY2-F1
#
_cell.length_a   1.000
_cell.length_b   1.000
_cell.length_c   1.000
_cell.angle_alpha   90.00
_cell.angle_beta   90.00
_cell.angle_gamma   90.00
#
_symmetry.space_group_name_H-M   'P 1'
#
loop_
_entity.id
_entity.type
_entity.pdbx_description
1 polymer ?
#
loop_
_entity_poly.entity_id
_entity_poly.type
_entity_poly.pdbx_seq_one_letter_code
_entity_poly.pdbx_strand_id
1 'polypeptide(L)'
;MSYMDKYFLSESGQLRARVTACAAEKGVEHPEEWAYRHRWTLACWPGWADAYAAAVRPSDADEYWDASIAVDDGMIRSAVAALLESAAGGGDSGEVV
;
A
#
# COMPACT_ATOMS: atom_id res chain seq x y z
N MET A 1 -1.75 -12.94 8.35
CA MET A 1 -1.68 -12.72 6.88
C MET A 1 -0.95 -13.86 6.21
N SER A 2 -1.61 -14.54 5.26
CA SER A 2 -0.91 -15.50 4.38
C SER A 2 -0.01 -14.75 3.39
N TYR A 3 1.00 -15.42 2.82
CA TYR A 3 1.76 -14.83 1.73
C TYR A 3 0.89 -14.61 0.47
N MET A 4 -0.18 -15.40 0.33
CA MET A 4 -1.13 -15.25 -0.77
C MET A 4 -1.94 -13.95 -0.64
N ASP A 5 -2.36 -13.58 0.57
CA ASP A 5 -3.08 -12.32 0.81
C ASP A 5 -2.21 -11.11 0.45
N LYS A 6 -0.93 -11.16 0.85
CA LYS A 6 0.07 -10.13 0.50
C LYS A 6 0.23 -10.02 -1.01
N TYR A 7 0.30 -11.16 -1.69
CA TYR A 7 0.40 -11.21 -3.15
C TYR A 7 -0.83 -10.58 -3.82
N PHE A 8 -2.04 -10.94 -3.38
CA PHE A 8 -3.27 -10.37 -3.96
C PHE A 8 -3.39 -8.86 -3.71
N LEU A 9 -3.05 -8.40 -2.51
CA LEU A 9 -3.01 -6.97 -2.21
C LEU A 9 -1.96 -6.24 -3.07
N SER A 10 -0.77 -6.81 -3.26
CA SER A 10 0.28 -6.17 -4.05
C SER A 10 -0.03 -6.10 -5.54
N GLU A 11 -0.80 -7.07 -6.05
CA GLU A 11 -1.16 -7.16 -7.47
C GLU A 11 -2.51 -6.48 -7.78
N SER A 12 -3.24 -5.97 -6.78
CA SER A 12 -4.47 -5.22 -7.00
C SER A 12 -4.20 -3.91 -7.75
N GLY A 13 -4.68 -3.86 -9.00
CA GLY A 13 -4.62 -2.67 -9.84
C GLY A 13 -5.41 -1.49 -9.26
N GLN A 14 -6.57 -1.74 -8.67
CA GLN A 14 -7.40 -0.69 -8.06
C GLN A 14 -6.74 -0.10 -6.81
N LEU A 15 -6.19 -0.95 -5.93
CA LEU A 15 -5.46 -0.49 -4.76
C LEU A 15 -4.25 0.35 -5.16
N ARG A 16 -3.49 -0.10 -6.17
CA ARG A 16 -2.37 0.66 -6.72
C ARG A 16 -2.81 2.02 -7.27
N ALA A 17 -3.91 2.09 -8.02
CA ALA A 17 -4.43 3.35 -8.54
C ALA A 17 -4.81 4.34 -7.42
N ARG A 18 -5.42 3.85 -6.34
CA ARG A 18 -5.78 4.68 -5.17
C ARG A 18 -4.56 5.15 -4.40
N VAL A 19 -3.55 4.29 -4.24
CA VAL A 19 -2.25 4.67 -3.66
C VAL A 19 -1.57 5.73 -4.52
N THR A 20 -1.55 5.57 -5.85
CA THR A 20 -1.02 6.55 -6.79
C THR A 20 -1.73 7.90 -6.61
N ALA A 21 -3.06 7.92 -6.55
CA ALA A 21 -3.82 9.16 -6.33
C ALA A 21 -3.45 9.84 -5.01
N CYS A 22 -3.34 9.08 -3.92
CA CYS A 22 -2.93 9.61 -2.62
C CYS A 22 -1.48 10.13 -2.63
N ALA A 23 -0.56 9.45 -3.33
CA ALA A 23 0.83 9.89 -3.47
C ALA A 23 0.92 11.19 -4.29
N ALA A 24 0.15 11.29 -5.37
CA ALA A 24 0.05 12.49 -6.20
C ALA A 24 -0.49 13.69 -5.40
N GLU A 25 -1.54 13.49 -4.59
CA GLU A 25 -2.09 14.52 -3.70
C GLU A 25 -1.05 15.05 -2.71
N LYS A 26 -0.12 14.19 -2.27
CA LYS A 26 0.98 14.54 -1.37
C LYS A 26 2.22 15.11 -2.06
N GLY A 27 2.19 15.29 -3.39
CA GLY A 27 3.27 15.91 -4.16
C GLY A 27 4.43 14.98 -4.50
N VAL A 28 4.23 13.66 -4.49
CA VAL A 28 5.25 12.70 -4.92
C VAL A 28 5.51 12.82 -6.42
N GLU A 29 6.78 13.00 -6.80
CA GLU A 29 7.22 12.96 -8.18
C GLU A 29 7.11 11.53 -8.74
N HIS A 30 6.54 11.36 -9.93
CA HIS A 30 6.25 10.05 -10.54
C HIS A 30 5.43 9.11 -9.64
N PRO A 31 4.19 9.47 -9.27
CA PRO A 31 3.41 8.77 -8.24
C PRO A 31 3.08 7.31 -8.60
N GLU A 32 2.91 6.98 -9.88
CA GLU A 32 2.70 5.60 -10.34
C GLU A 32 3.91 4.71 -10.07
N GLU A 33 5.10 5.20 -10.39
CA GLU A 33 6.34 4.47 -10.16
C GLU A 33 6.57 4.29 -8.65
N TRP A 34 6.34 5.36 -7.87
CA TRP A 34 6.43 5.30 -6.41
C TRP A 34 5.48 4.25 -5.83
N ALA A 35 4.21 4.25 -6.23
CA ALA A 35 3.22 3.28 -5.77
C ALA A 35 3.62 1.85 -6.15
N TYR A 36 4.11 1.65 -7.38
CA TYR A 36 4.59 0.35 -7.84
C TYR A 36 5.80 -0.16 -7.05
N ARG A 37 6.76 0.73 -6.72
CA ARG A 37 7.94 0.41 -5.90
C ARG A 37 7.56 0.01 -4.47
N HIS A 38 6.55 0.66 -3.89
CA HIS A 38 6.12 0.43 -2.51
C HIS A 38 5.02 -0.62 -2.36
N ARG A 39 4.49 -1.21 -3.45
CA ARG A 39 3.33 -2.12 -3.41
C ARG A 39 3.49 -3.29 -2.43
N TRP A 40 4.69 -3.87 -2.35
CA TRP A 40 4.98 -4.98 -1.43
C TRP A 40 5.05 -4.54 0.02
N THR A 41 5.65 -3.39 0.27
CA THR A 41 5.70 -2.77 1.60
C THR A 41 4.28 -2.43 2.08
N LEU A 42 3.47 -1.84 1.20
CA LEU A 42 2.07 -1.50 1.47
C LEU A 42 1.20 -2.74 1.69
N ALA A 43 1.38 -3.81 0.89
CA ALA A 43 0.70 -5.09 1.11
C ALA A 43 1.07 -5.74 2.46
N CYS A 44 2.23 -5.38 3.04
CA CYS A 44 2.64 -5.80 4.38
C CYS A 44 2.24 -4.80 5.47
N TRP A 45 1.56 -3.71 5.13
CA TRP A 45 1.22 -2.66 6.10
C TRP A 45 0.33 -3.20 7.22
N PRO A 46 0.60 -2.86 8.50
CA PRO A 46 -0.22 -3.31 9.61
C PRO A 46 -1.71 -2.98 9.40
N GLY A 47 -2.58 -3.95 9.67
CA GLY A 47 -4.04 -3.80 9.55
C GLY A 47 -4.61 -4.02 8.15
N TRP A 48 -3.83 -3.91 7.06
CA TRP A 48 -4.33 -4.18 5.70
C TRP A 48 -4.68 -5.65 5.52
N ALA A 49 -3.84 -6.51 6.11
CA ALA A 49 -4.05 -7.95 6.19
C ALA A 49 -5.39 -8.34 6.83
N ASP A 50 -5.66 -7.76 8.00
CA ASP A 50 -6.80 -8.12 8.83
C ASP A 50 -8.08 -7.59 8.19
N ALA A 51 -8.01 -6.40 7.58
CA ALA A 51 -9.10 -5.87 6.78
C ALA A 51 -9.37 -6.74 5.54
N TYR A 52 -8.33 -7.23 4.86
CA TYR A 52 -8.47 -8.15 3.72
C TYR A 52 -9.10 -9.48 4.14
N ALA A 53 -8.62 -10.08 5.22
CA ALA A 53 -9.17 -11.32 5.76
C ALA A 53 -10.62 -11.18 6.26
N ALA A 54 -11.00 -10.00 6.76
CA ALA A 54 -12.37 -9.69 7.16
C ALA A 54 -13.32 -9.45 5.97
N ALA A 55 -12.79 -8.91 4.87
CA ALA A 55 -13.54 -8.64 3.66
C ALA A 55 -13.70 -9.87 2.76
N VAL A 56 -12.68 -10.74 2.69
CA VAL A 56 -12.72 -11.97 1.90
C VAL A 56 -13.49 -13.04 2.66
N ARG A 57 -14.70 -13.35 2.21
CA ARG A 57 -15.38 -14.58 2.62
C ARG A 57 -14.74 -15.78 1.91
N PRO A 58 -14.37 -16.86 2.61
CA PRO A 58 -13.74 -18.04 2.00
C PRO A 58 -14.54 -18.71 0.87
N SER A 59 -15.85 -18.45 0.75
CA SER A 59 -16.73 -18.95 -0.32
C SER A 59 -16.86 -18.01 -1.53
N ASP A 60 -16.40 -16.76 -1.41
CA ASP A 60 -16.72 -15.67 -2.35
C ASP A 60 -15.46 -15.18 -3.06
N ALA A 61 -14.42 -16.02 -3.15
CA ALA A 61 -13.23 -15.79 -3.97
C ALA A 61 -13.61 -15.88 -5.46
N ASP A 62 -14.43 -14.93 -5.89
CA ASP A 62 -14.68 -14.60 -7.27
C ASP A 62 -13.35 -14.15 -7.89
N GLU A 63 -13.07 -14.61 -9.11
CA GLU A 63 -11.89 -14.20 -9.88
C GLU A 63 -11.89 -12.69 -10.17
N TYR A 64 -13.03 -12.03 -10.00
CA TYR A 64 -13.21 -10.59 -10.11
C TYR A 64 -13.24 -9.83 -8.77
N TRP A 65 -12.99 -10.51 -7.64
CA TRP A 65 -12.99 -9.86 -6.33
C TRP A 65 -11.87 -8.81 -6.23
N ASP A 66 -12.26 -7.57 -5.96
CA ASP A 66 -11.30 -6.48 -5.78
C ASP A 66 -10.80 -6.41 -4.33
N ALA A 67 -9.55 -6.83 -4.14
CA ALA A 67 -8.83 -6.71 -2.87
C ALA A 67 -8.78 -5.29 -2.30
N SER A 68 -8.97 -4.26 -3.13
CA SER A 68 -8.91 -2.87 -2.69
C SER A 68 -10.08 -2.48 -1.77
N ILE A 69 -11.23 -3.17 -1.83
CA ILE A 69 -12.40 -2.85 -1.00
C ILE A 69 -12.13 -3.00 0.50
N ALA A 70 -11.18 -3.87 0.85
CA ALA A 70 -10.76 -4.11 2.22
C ALA A 70 -9.94 -2.96 2.80
N VAL A 71 -9.26 -2.19 1.95
CA VAL A 71 -8.35 -1.13 2.38
C VAL A 71 -9.02 0.21 2.08
N ASP A 72 -9.50 0.89 3.11
CA ASP A 72 -10.15 2.20 2.97
C ASP A 72 -9.14 3.34 2.71
N ASP A 73 -9.65 4.51 2.31
CA ASP A 73 -8.81 5.67 1.98
C ASP A 73 -8.05 6.23 3.19
N GLY A 74 -8.57 6.05 4.41
CA GLY A 74 -7.90 6.45 5.65
C GLY A 74 -6.66 5.60 5.93
N MET A 75 -6.77 4.29 5.68
CA MET A 75 -5.65 3.34 5.75
C MET A 75 -4.58 3.67 4.71
N ILE A 76 -4.98 3.97 3.47
CA ILE A 76 -4.07 4.41 2.40
C ILE A 76 -3.36 5.69 2.80
N ARG A 77 -4.10 6.72 3.22
CA ARG A 77 -3.53 8.02 3.60
C ARG A 77 -2.51 7.90 4.72
N SER A 78 -2.81 7.08 5.72
CA SER A 78 -1.93 6.84 6.87
C SER A 78 -0.65 6.11 6.45
N ALA A 79 -0.77 5.06 5.63
CA ALA A 79 0.39 4.30 5.16
C ALA A 79 1.30 5.12 4.24
N VAL A 80 0.72 5.87 3.30
CA VAL A 80 1.48 6.73 2.38
C VAL A 80 2.20 7.83 3.16
N ALA A 81 1.53 8.47 4.13
CA ALA A 81 2.18 9.50 4.97
C ALA A 81 3.41 8.94 5.70
N ALA A 82 3.27 7.79 6.36
CA ALA A 82 4.36 7.19 7.12
C ALA A 82 5.56 6.77 6.24
N LEU A 83 5.32 6.30 5.01
CA LEU A 83 6.41 5.98 4.07
C LEU A 83 7.15 7.23 3.59
N LEU A 84 6.44 8.34 3.39
CA LEU A 84 7.06 9.61 3.00
C LEU A 84 7.86 10.23 4.15
N GLU A 85 7.36 10.16 5.38
CA GLU A 85 8.08 10.59 6.57
C GLU A 85 9.37 9.78 6.78
N SER A 86 9.30 8.47 6.54
CA SER A 86 10.48 7.58 6.63
C SER A 86 11.54 7.91 5.57
N ALA A 87 11.15 8.36 4.37
CA ALA A 87 12.08 8.78 3.32
C ALA A 87 12.73 10.14 3.62
N ALA A 88 12.02 11.04 4.30
CA ALA A 88 12.54 12.36 4.68
C ALA A 88 13.54 12.29 5.86
N GLY A 89 13.44 11.28 6.72
CA GLY A 89 14.31 11.09 7.89
C GLY A 89 15.68 10.45 7.61
N GLY A 90 15.97 10.03 6.37
CA GLY A 90 17.22 9.36 5.98
C GLY A 90 18.33 10.26 5.44
N GLY A 91 18.15 11.59 5.50
CA GLY A 91 19.03 12.57 4.86
C GLY A 91 20.15 13.17 5.70
N ASP A 92 20.41 12.65 6.90
CA ASP A 92 21.52 13.14 7.76
C ASP A 92 22.34 11.97 8.31
N SER A 93 23.25 11.46 7.49
CA SER A 93 24.44 10.77 7.97
C SER A 93 25.59 11.28 7.12
N GLY A 94 26.06 12.44 7.55
CA GLY A 94 27.23 13.10 7.04
C GLY A 94 28.44 12.18 7.01
N GLU A 95 29.14 12.30 5.90
CA GLU A 95 30.59 12.29 5.83
C GLU A 95 31.23 12.83 7.13
N VAL A 96 32.01 11.99 7.79
CA VAL A 96 33.08 12.42 8.69
C VAL A 96 34.20 11.38 8.69
N VAL A 97 35.24 11.75 7.93
CA VAL A 97 36.68 11.38 7.99
C VAL A 97 37.07 9.92 7.77
#